data_AF-A0A955UM36-F1
#
_entry.id   AF-A0A955UM36-F1
#
_cell.length_a   1.000
_cell.length_b   1.000
_cell.length_c   1.000
_cell.angle_alpha   90.00
_cell.angle_beta   90.00
_cell.angle_gamma   90.00
#
_symmetry.space_group_name_H-M   'P 1'
#
loop_
_entity.id
_entity.type
_entity.pdbx_description
1 polymer ?
#
loop_
_entity_poly.entity_id
_entity_poly.type
_entity_poly.pdbx_seq_one_letter_code
_entity_poly.pdbx_strand_id
1 'polypeptide(L)'
;PDRLDPATRGAGGDREPDYADYVCALFRAMMKRFTGLNERAVEIGLDLLVFPQGTRARRLLPGRVGLSQMALHLKVPIVPVGCNGSDRVYPGASPVGKKGRIVYRIGEPIPYDALAPWHVEGGFEPFSALAERDHAARFRGVADLVTDRIDGLLDPEYQRAPDAGEDAARGADRFL
;
A
#
# COMPACT_ATOMS: atom_id res chain seq x y z
N PRO A 1 2.31 34.67 35.05
CA PRO A 1 0.87 34.73 35.40
C PRO A 1 0.08 35.09 34.12
N ASP A 2 -0.48 34.14 33.38
CA ASP A 2 -1.39 33.11 33.87
C ASP A 2 -1.35 31.91 32.91
N ARG A 3 -1.31 30.70 33.47
CA ARG A 3 -1.45 29.44 32.72
C ARG A 3 -2.93 29.28 32.40
N LEU A 4 -3.28 29.27 31.11
CA LEU A 4 -4.59 28.77 30.68
C LEU A 4 -4.65 27.26 30.95
N ASP A 5 -5.47 26.91 31.94
CA ASP A 5 -5.83 25.56 32.35
C ASP A 5 -6.65 24.85 31.25
N PRO A 6 -6.26 23.65 30.78
CA PRO A 6 -6.98 22.93 29.73
C PRO A 6 -8.24 22.19 30.21
N ALA A 7 -8.64 22.29 31.48
CA ALA A 7 -9.70 21.45 32.06
C ALA A 7 -11.16 21.95 31.89
N THR A 8 -11.45 22.89 30.98
CA THR A 8 -12.84 23.32 30.69
C THR A 8 -13.13 23.39 29.19
N ARG A 9 -13.35 22.22 28.56
CA ARG A 9 -14.13 22.16 27.31
C ARG A 9 -15.22 21.12 27.46
N GLY A 10 -16.42 21.63 27.74
CA GLY A 10 -17.66 20.88 27.81
C GLY A 10 -18.04 20.23 26.48
N ALA A 11 -18.82 19.16 26.62
CA ALA A 11 -19.40 18.35 25.57
C ALA A 11 -20.41 19.13 24.70
N GLY A 12 -20.47 18.75 23.42
CA GLY A 12 -21.62 18.95 22.54
C GLY A 12 -21.76 20.36 21.95
N GLY A 13 -21.22 20.56 20.75
CA GLY A 13 -21.53 21.73 19.93
C GLY A 13 -21.12 21.50 18.48
N ASP A 14 -22.03 21.80 17.56
CA ASP A 14 -21.80 21.90 16.12
C ASP A 14 -20.68 22.93 15.88
N ARG A 15 -19.43 22.45 15.88
CA ARG A 15 -18.29 23.26 15.47
C ARG A 15 -18.31 23.34 13.96
N GLU A 16 -18.28 24.55 13.43
CA GLU A 16 -18.13 24.77 11.99
C GLU A 16 -16.85 24.04 11.52
N PRO A 17 -16.96 23.16 10.50
CA PRO A 17 -15.86 22.30 10.11
C PRO A 17 -14.65 23.15 9.71
N ASP A 18 -13.50 22.83 10.28
CA ASP A 18 -12.28 23.57 9.99
C ASP A 18 -11.63 23.07 8.69
N TYR A 19 -10.53 23.72 8.29
CA TYR A 19 -9.81 23.35 7.07
C TYR A 19 -9.35 21.88 7.10
N ALA A 20 -8.97 21.35 8.27
CA ALA A 20 -8.53 19.97 8.39
C ALA A 20 -9.71 19.00 8.18
N ASP A 21 -10.90 19.34 8.69
CA ASP A 21 -12.13 18.57 8.44
C ASP A 21 -12.45 18.53 6.94
N TYR A 22 -12.33 19.66 6.24
CA TYR A 22 -12.53 19.73 4.80
C TYR A 22 -11.52 18.87 4.01
N VAL A 23 -10.24 18.96 4.34
CA VAL A 23 -9.18 18.16 3.70
C VAL A 23 -9.43 16.66 3.93
N CYS A 24 -9.80 16.26 5.14
CA CYS A 24 -10.13 14.87 5.45
C CYS A 24 -11.35 14.38 4.65
N ALA A 25 -12.40 15.20 4.56
CA ALA A 25 -13.61 14.88 3.82
C ALA A 25 -13.32 14.74 2.31
N LEU A 26 -12.54 15.66 1.73
CA LEU A 26 -12.14 15.61 0.33
C LEU A 26 -11.28 14.38 0.05
N PHE A 27 -10.29 14.09 0.89
CA PHE A 27 -9.45 12.90 0.76
C PHE A 27 -10.28 11.61 0.79
N ARG A 28 -11.22 11.50 1.74
CA ARG A 28 -12.14 10.35 1.82
C ARG A 28 -12.99 10.23 0.55
N ALA A 29 -13.53 11.33 0.03
CA ALA A 29 -14.30 11.32 -1.21
C ALA A 29 -13.45 10.86 -2.42
N MET A 30 -12.20 11.31 -2.50
CA MET A 30 -11.24 10.86 -3.52
C MET A 30 -10.95 9.35 -3.40
N MET A 31 -10.69 8.85 -2.19
CA MET A 31 -10.41 7.43 -1.96
C MET A 31 -11.62 6.54 -2.23
N LYS A 32 -12.83 7.01 -1.90
CA LYS A 32 -14.07 6.34 -2.27
C LYS A 32 -14.24 6.26 -3.79
N ARG A 33 -13.92 7.35 -4.51
CA ARG A 33 -13.93 7.35 -5.97
C ARG A 33 -12.88 6.40 -6.56
N PHE A 34 -11.66 6.41 -6.01
CA PHE A 34 -10.60 5.48 -6.41
C PHE A 34 -11.04 4.02 -6.23
N THR A 35 -11.59 3.68 -5.08
CA THR A 35 -12.10 2.32 -4.79
C THR A 35 -13.17 1.92 -5.80
N GLY A 36 -14.17 2.78 -6.03
CA GLY A 36 -15.24 2.50 -7.01
C GLY A 36 -14.78 2.37 -8.46
N LEU A 37 -13.70 3.06 -8.86
CA LEU A 37 -13.10 2.87 -10.19
C LEU A 37 -12.42 1.50 -10.32
N ASN A 38 -11.79 1.02 -9.25
CA ASN A 38 -11.14 -0.29 -9.25
C ASN A 38 -12.18 -1.43 -9.18
N GLU A 39 -13.26 -1.26 -8.41
CA GLU A 39 -14.42 -2.18 -8.44
C GLU A 39 -14.95 -2.33 -9.87
N ARG A 40 -15.24 -1.20 -10.52
CA ARG A 40 -15.73 -1.19 -11.90
C ARG A 40 -14.73 -1.83 -12.87
N ALA A 41 -13.43 -1.59 -12.69
CA ALA A 41 -12.39 -2.20 -13.54
C ALA A 41 -12.45 -3.74 -13.45
N VAL A 42 -12.54 -4.28 -12.23
CA VAL A 42 -12.69 -5.73 -12.01
C VAL A 42 -14.00 -6.26 -12.61
N GLU A 43 -15.12 -5.54 -12.41
CA GLU A 43 -16.43 -5.94 -12.96
C GLU A 43 -16.43 -6.07 -14.50
N ILE A 44 -15.67 -5.22 -15.20
CA ILE A 44 -15.55 -5.29 -16.67
C ILE A 44 -14.42 -6.22 -17.14
N GLY A 45 -13.81 -7.00 -16.23
CA GLY A 45 -12.79 -8.00 -16.54
C GLY A 45 -11.39 -7.43 -16.74
N LEU A 46 -11.07 -6.27 -16.16
CA LEU A 46 -9.70 -5.74 -16.14
C LEU A 46 -8.93 -6.17 -14.89
N ASP A 47 -7.64 -6.40 -15.08
CA ASP A 47 -6.69 -6.67 -14.00
C ASP A 47 -6.08 -5.38 -13.43
N LEU A 48 -5.79 -5.39 -12.13
CA LEU A 48 -5.16 -4.28 -11.43
C LEU A 48 -3.66 -4.52 -11.28
N LEU A 49 -2.84 -3.65 -11.88
CA LEU A 49 -1.39 -3.66 -11.69
C LEU A 49 -0.99 -2.76 -10.52
N VAL A 50 -0.43 -3.35 -9.47
CA VAL A 50 -0.02 -2.63 -8.25
C VAL A 50 1.48 -2.80 -8.00
N PHE A 51 2.18 -1.70 -7.77
CA PHE A 51 3.55 -1.71 -7.29
C PHE A 51 3.55 -1.54 -5.76
N PRO A 52 3.72 -2.61 -4.97
CA PRO A 52 3.50 -2.57 -3.52
C PRO A 52 4.39 -1.55 -2.80
N GLN A 53 5.55 -1.22 -3.34
CA GLN A 53 6.51 -0.29 -2.74
C GLN A 53 6.14 1.19 -2.93
N GLY A 54 5.41 1.50 -4.01
CA GLY A 54 5.10 2.87 -4.42
C GLY A 54 6.30 3.69 -4.94
N THR A 55 7.50 3.10 -5.02
CA THR A 55 8.71 3.75 -5.55
C THR A 55 9.59 2.76 -6.32
N ARG A 56 10.51 3.29 -7.12
CA ARG A 56 11.52 2.50 -7.83
C ARG A 56 12.75 2.35 -6.95
N ALA A 57 13.11 1.10 -6.64
CA ALA A 57 14.33 0.76 -5.91
C ALA A 57 15.00 -0.43 -6.57
N ARG A 58 16.32 -0.54 -6.44
CA ARG A 58 17.07 -1.69 -6.97
C ARG A 58 16.77 -2.95 -6.15
N ARG A 59 16.78 -2.86 -4.82
CA ARG A 59 16.37 -3.97 -3.96
C ARG A 59 14.91 -3.83 -3.57
N LEU A 60 14.27 -4.97 -3.34
CA LEU A 60 12.90 -5.02 -2.83
C LEU A 60 12.82 -4.32 -1.46
N LEU A 61 11.81 -3.45 -1.31
CA LEU A 61 11.52 -2.71 -0.08
C LEU A 61 10.32 -3.35 0.66
N PRO A 62 9.95 -2.88 1.86
CA PRO A 62 8.72 -3.30 2.52
C PRO A 62 7.46 -2.79 1.83
N GLY A 63 6.52 -3.68 1.50
CA GLY A 63 5.27 -3.33 0.82
C GLY A 63 4.38 -2.38 1.63
N ARG A 64 3.61 -1.54 0.93
CA ARG A 64 2.61 -0.65 1.52
C ARG A 64 1.28 -1.37 1.68
N VAL A 65 0.57 -1.06 2.76
CA VAL A 65 -0.72 -1.67 3.12
C VAL A 65 -1.86 -1.36 2.16
N GLY A 66 -1.72 -0.35 1.29
CA GLY A 66 -2.76 0.02 0.32
C GLY A 66 -3.11 -1.11 -0.64
N LEU A 67 -2.14 -1.96 -1.02
CA LEU A 67 -2.40 -3.19 -1.79
C LEU A 67 -3.36 -4.11 -1.03
N SER A 68 -3.05 -4.37 0.24
CA SER A 68 -3.80 -5.28 1.10
C SER A 68 -5.24 -4.83 1.29
N GLN A 69 -5.44 -3.52 1.46
CA GLN A 69 -6.78 -2.94 1.59
C GLN A 69 -7.62 -3.22 0.34
N MET A 70 -7.08 -2.98 -0.86
CA MET A 70 -7.79 -3.27 -2.11
C MET A 70 -8.02 -4.76 -2.33
N ALA A 71 -7.02 -5.61 -2.06
CA ALA A 71 -7.14 -7.04 -2.28
C ALA A 71 -8.21 -7.68 -1.36
N LEU A 72 -8.24 -7.30 -0.07
CA LEU A 72 -9.23 -7.79 0.87
C LEU A 72 -10.64 -7.26 0.58
N HIS A 73 -10.74 -6.03 0.04
CA HIS A 73 -11.99 -5.39 -0.35
C HIS A 73 -12.58 -6.02 -1.62
N LEU A 74 -11.78 -6.14 -2.68
CA LEU A 74 -12.20 -6.67 -3.97
C LEU A 74 -12.34 -8.20 -4.00
N LYS A 75 -11.70 -8.89 -3.05
CA LYS A 75 -11.70 -10.36 -2.94
C LYS A 75 -11.20 -11.08 -4.20
N VAL A 76 -10.27 -10.44 -4.91
CA VAL A 76 -9.65 -10.99 -6.12
C VAL A 76 -8.34 -11.70 -5.80
N PRO A 77 -7.92 -12.71 -6.59
CA PRO A 77 -6.63 -13.35 -6.41
C PRO A 77 -5.49 -12.36 -6.67
N ILE A 78 -4.39 -12.49 -5.92
CA ILE A 78 -3.16 -11.71 -6.14
C ILE A 78 -2.17 -12.59 -6.90
N VAL A 79 -1.62 -12.08 -8.00
CA VAL A 79 -0.54 -12.77 -8.74
C VAL A 79 0.80 -12.06 -8.49
N PRO A 80 1.72 -12.66 -7.72
CA PRO A 80 3.04 -12.07 -7.48
C PRO A 80 3.88 -12.07 -8.77
N VAL A 81 4.53 -10.95 -9.08
CA VAL A 81 5.40 -10.82 -10.25
C VAL A 81 6.76 -10.24 -9.82
N GLY A 82 7.82 -11.01 -10.01
CA GLY A 82 9.20 -10.55 -9.84
C GLY A 82 9.72 -9.93 -11.14
N CYS A 83 10.32 -8.74 -11.05
CA CYS A 83 10.91 -8.01 -12.19
C CYS A 83 12.43 -7.85 -11.99
N ASN A 84 13.22 -8.46 -12.87
CA ASN A 84 14.67 -8.50 -12.79
C ASN A 84 15.31 -7.79 -13.99
N GLY A 85 16.36 -7.00 -13.78
CA GLY A 85 17.12 -6.36 -14.87
C GLY A 85 16.56 -5.03 -15.39
N SER A 86 15.42 -4.56 -14.87
CA SER A 86 14.78 -3.32 -15.37
C SER A 86 15.60 -2.06 -15.08
N ASP A 87 16.36 -2.03 -13.98
CA ASP A 87 17.25 -0.95 -13.59
C ASP A 87 18.41 -0.74 -14.60
N ARG A 88 18.85 -1.82 -15.26
CA ARG A 88 19.89 -1.78 -16.30
C ARG A 88 19.37 -1.26 -17.63
N VAL A 89 18.10 -1.53 -17.94
CA VAL A 89 17.43 -1.07 -19.16
C VAL A 89 17.00 0.40 -19.01
N TYR A 90 16.46 0.77 -17.86
CA TYR A 90 15.97 2.13 -17.56
C TYR A 90 16.76 2.75 -16.41
N PRO A 91 18.04 3.15 -16.63
CA PRO A 91 18.84 3.76 -15.58
C PRO A 91 18.32 5.16 -15.23
N GLY A 92 17.94 5.35 -13.96
CA GLY A 92 17.56 6.65 -13.40
C GLY A 92 16.17 7.15 -13.80
N ALA A 93 16.04 8.46 -14.05
CA ALA A 93 14.78 9.10 -14.41
C ALA A 93 14.53 9.19 -15.93
N SER A 94 15.49 8.74 -16.75
CA SER A 94 15.37 8.79 -18.20
C SER A 94 14.27 7.83 -18.68
N PRO A 95 13.29 8.29 -19.48
CA PRO A 95 12.31 7.41 -20.12
C PRO A 95 12.92 6.64 -21.30
N VAL A 96 14.14 6.99 -21.75
CA VAL A 96 14.83 6.33 -22.85
C VAL A 96 15.60 5.12 -22.32
N GLY A 97 15.12 3.93 -22.71
CA GLY A 97 15.76 2.66 -22.39
C GLY A 97 17.02 2.40 -23.19
N LYS A 98 17.97 1.67 -22.60
CA LYS A 98 19.14 1.09 -23.28
C LYS A 98 18.88 -0.39 -23.59
N LYS A 99 19.65 -0.96 -24.52
CA LYS A 99 19.59 -2.42 -24.79
C LYS A 99 19.92 -3.18 -23.50
N GLY A 100 19.08 -4.16 -23.17
CA GLY A 100 19.28 -5.05 -22.03
C GLY A 100 18.19 -6.10 -21.97
N ARG A 101 18.25 -6.95 -20.93
CA ARG A 101 17.30 -8.04 -20.71
C ARG A 101 16.54 -7.77 -19.42
N ILE A 102 15.22 -7.76 -19.52
CA ILE A 102 14.31 -7.78 -18.37
C ILE A 102 13.73 -9.19 -18.28
N VAL A 103 13.72 -9.77 -17.08
CA VAL A 103 13.13 -11.08 -16.82
C VAL A 103 12.01 -10.91 -15.81
N TYR A 104 10.80 -11.21 -16.26
CA TYR A 104 9.64 -11.33 -15.39
C TYR A 104 9.46 -12.79 -14.99
N ARG A 105 9.30 -13.03 -13.69
CA ARG A 105 8.89 -14.34 -13.15
C ARG A 105 7.52 -14.17 -12.49
N ILE A 106 6.57 -14.99 -12.93
CA ILE A 106 5.20 -14.99 -12.43
C ILE A 106 5.11 -16.10 -11.39
N GLY A 107 4.70 -15.76 -10.18
CA GLY A 107 4.50 -16.73 -9.10
C GLY A 107 3.09 -17.31 -9.09
N GLU A 108 2.90 -18.36 -8.27
CA GLU A 108 1.59 -18.96 -8.08
C GLU A 108 0.59 -17.93 -7.52
N PRO A 109 -0.65 -17.88 -8.05
CA PRO A 109 -1.70 -17.02 -7.53
C PRO A 109 -1.98 -17.26 -6.03
N ILE A 110 -2.25 -16.19 -5.31
CA ILE A 110 -2.72 -16.20 -3.93
C ILE A 110 -4.23 -15.98 -3.99
N PRO A 111 -5.06 -17.05 -3.89
CA PRO A 111 -6.50 -16.89 -3.89
C PRO A 111 -6.97 -16.16 -2.62
N TYR A 112 -8.15 -15.53 -2.67
CA TYR A 112 -8.70 -14.81 -1.53
C TYR A 112 -8.81 -15.68 -0.26
N ASP A 113 -9.15 -16.95 -0.42
CA ASP A 113 -9.27 -17.89 0.70
C ASP A 113 -7.92 -18.18 1.38
N ALA A 114 -6.81 -18.08 0.65
CA ALA A 114 -5.47 -18.18 1.25
C ALA A 114 -5.12 -16.98 2.14
N LEU A 115 -5.89 -15.89 2.06
CA LEU A 115 -5.77 -14.71 2.92
C LEU A 115 -6.65 -14.80 4.18
N ALA A 116 -7.32 -15.94 4.42
CA ALA A 116 -8.23 -16.14 5.56
C ALA A 116 -7.69 -15.64 6.93
N PRO A 117 -6.40 -15.83 7.28
CA PRO A 117 -5.86 -15.31 8.54
C PRO A 117 -5.96 -13.78 8.70
N TRP A 118 -6.10 -13.04 7.60
CA TRP A 118 -6.16 -11.57 7.58
C TRP A 118 -7.49 -11.03 7.07
N HIS A 119 -8.51 -11.87 6.91
CA HIS A 119 -9.86 -11.40 6.58
C HIS A 119 -10.37 -10.42 7.64
N VAL A 120 -11.18 -9.47 7.18
CA VAL A 120 -11.84 -8.45 8.01
C VAL A 120 -13.33 -8.77 8.04
N GLU A 121 -13.83 -9.14 9.21
CA GLU A 121 -15.25 -9.41 9.43
C GLU A 121 -16.07 -8.12 9.34
N GLY A 122 -17.29 -8.20 8.81
CA GLY A 122 -18.19 -7.03 8.68
C GLY A 122 -17.83 -6.04 7.56
N GLY A 123 -16.73 -6.27 6.83
CA GLY A 123 -16.26 -5.36 5.79
C GLY A 123 -15.62 -4.09 6.36
N PHE A 124 -15.01 -3.29 5.49
CA PHE A 124 -14.40 -2.01 5.86
C PHE A 124 -14.41 -1.05 4.66
N GLU A 125 -14.21 0.24 4.93
CA GLU A 125 -13.99 1.24 3.87
C GLU A 125 -12.48 1.39 3.62
N PRO A 126 -11.97 1.01 2.42
CA PRO A 126 -10.56 1.16 2.10
C PRO A 126 -10.07 2.61 2.22
N PHE A 127 -8.83 2.76 2.67
CA PHE A 127 -8.10 4.01 2.88
C PHE A 127 -8.76 4.98 3.87
N SER A 128 -9.66 4.47 4.72
CA SER A 128 -10.23 5.23 5.82
C SER A 128 -9.33 5.13 7.06
N ALA A 129 -9.26 6.23 7.83
CA ALA A 129 -8.51 6.25 9.09
C ALA A 129 -8.99 5.19 10.09
N LEU A 130 -10.29 4.86 10.07
CA LEU A 130 -10.87 3.80 10.91
C LEU A 130 -10.35 2.42 10.49
N ALA A 131 -10.41 2.11 9.20
CA ALA A 131 -9.91 0.82 8.69
C ALA A 131 -8.41 0.64 8.98
N GLU A 132 -7.62 1.69 8.77
CA GLU A 132 -6.17 1.63 9.06
C GLU A 132 -5.91 1.42 10.55
N ARG A 133 -6.60 2.14 11.43
CA ARG A 133 -6.46 1.97 12.89
C ARG A 133 -6.86 0.57 13.35
N ASP A 134 -8.01 0.09 12.87
CA ASP A 134 -8.65 -1.12 13.41
C ASP A 134 -8.10 -2.41 12.79
N HIS A 135 -7.46 -2.32 11.61
CA HIS A 135 -7.02 -3.49 10.83
C HIS A 135 -5.55 -3.43 10.37
N ALA A 136 -4.74 -2.49 10.88
CA ALA A 136 -3.33 -2.33 10.52
C ALA A 136 -2.54 -3.65 10.46
N ALA A 137 -2.66 -4.49 11.50
CA ALA A 137 -1.93 -5.75 11.57
C ALA A 137 -2.34 -6.75 10.47
N ARG A 138 -3.63 -6.77 10.10
CA ARG A 138 -4.14 -7.62 9.01
C ARG A 138 -3.63 -7.15 7.67
N PHE A 139 -3.71 -5.85 7.41
CA PHE A 139 -3.21 -5.27 6.18
C PHE A 139 -1.69 -5.44 6.04
N ARG A 140 -0.97 -5.32 7.15
CA ARG A 140 0.48 -5.56 7.20
C ARG A 140 0.81 -7.00 6.83
N GLY A 141 0.14 -7.98 7.43
CA GLY A 141 0.39 -9.40 7.15
C GLY A 141 0.17 -9.79 5.68
N VAL A 142 -0.87 -9.26 5.03
CA VAL A 142 -1.06 -9.47 3.58
C VAL A 142 0.05 -8.80 2.76
N ALA A 143 0.46 -7.59 3.11
CA ALA A 143 1.52 -6.88 2.39
C ALA A 143 2.86 -7.61 2.50
N ASP A 144 3.15 -8.16 3.68
CA ASP A 144 4.37 -8.91 3.97
C ASP A 144 4.35 -10.25 3.22
N LEU A 145 3.23 -10.99 3.25
CA LEU A 145 3.07 -12.21 2.45
C LEU A 145 3.33 -11.96 0.97
N VAL A 146 2.72 -10.92 0.38
CA VAL A 146 2.93 -10.61 -1.04
C VAL A 146 4.38 -10.23 -1.30
N THR A 147 5.00 -9.47 -0.39
CA THR A 147 6.41 -9.07 -0.49
C THR A 147 7.32 -10.31 -0.46
N ASP A 148 7.08 -11.26 0.45
CA ASP A 148 7.84 -12.51 0.55
C ASP A 148 7.72 -13.35 -0.73
N ARG A 149 6.52 -13.41 -1.31
CA ARG A 149 6.27 -14.13 -2.57
C ARG A 149 6.96 -13.46 -3.75
N ILE A 150 7.04 -12.14 -3.79
CA ILE A 150 7.82 -11.41 -4.81
C ILE A 150 9.32 -11.66 -4.60
N ASP A 151 9.82 -11.61 -3.37
CA ASP A 151 11.24 -11.80 -3.03
C ASP A 151 11.78 -13.14 -3.56
N GLY A 152 11.00 -14.22 -3.44
CA GLY A 152 11.33 -15.54 -3.98
C GLY A 152 11.39 -15.61 -5.52
N LEU A 153 10.88 -14.60 -6.24
CA LEU A 153 10.90 -14.50 -7.71
C LEU A 153 12.04 -13.63 -8.24
N LEU A 154 12.77 -12.95 -7.35
CA LEU A 154 13.84 -12.04 -7.71
C LEU A 154 15.20 -12.74 -7.73
N ASP A 155 16.11 -12.25 -8.58
CA ASP A 155 17.53 -12.63 -8.52
C ASP A 155 18.15 -12.09 -7.21
N PRO A 156 19.20 -12.74 -6.66
CA PRO A 156 19.78 -12.36 -5.36
C PRO A 156 20.19 -10.89 -5.21
N GLU A 157 20.53 -10.24 -6.32
CA GLU A 157 20.89 -8.81 -6.33
C GLU A 157 19.70 -7.85 -6.15
N TYR A 158 18.48 -8.33 -6.44
CA TYR A 158 17.23 -7.57 -6.37
C TYR A 158 16.38 -7.94 -5.13
N GLN A 159 16.68 -9.07 -4.49
CA GLN A 159 16.09 -9.47 -3.21
C GLN A 159 16.34 -8.45 -2.09
N ARG A 160 15.51 -8.51 -1.05
CA ARG A 160 15.66 -7.72 0.18
C ARG A 160 17.07 -7.86 0.75
N ALA A 161 17.58 -6.79 1.36
CA ALA A 161 18.87 -6.86 2.04
C ALA A 161 18.74 -7.72 3.32
N PRO A 162 19.69 -8.63 3.60
CA PRO A 162 19.65 -9.50 4.78
C PRO A 162 19.53 -8.76 6.12
N ASP A 163 20.07 -7.54 6.18
CA ASP A 163 20.20 -6.74 7.42
C ASP A 163 19.38 -5.44 7.40
N ALA A 164 18.40 -5.29 6.50
CA ALA A 164 17.49 -4.13 6.52
C ALA A 164 16.37 -4.32 7.57
N GLY A 165 16.75 -4.57 8.83
CA GLY A 165 15.84 -4.40 9.96
C GLY A 165 15.47 -2.93 10.11
N GLU A 166 14.17 -2.63 10.19
CA GLU A 166 13.46 -1.41 10.62
C GLU A 166 13.91 0.00 10.15
N ASP A 167 15.14 0.21 9.68
CA ASP A 167 15.71 1.54 9.37
C ASP A 167 15.28 2.10 8.00
N ALA A 168 14.61 1.32 7.15
CA ALA A 168 13.99 1.83 5.93
C ALA A 168 12.75 2.71 6.23
N ALA A 169 12.18 2.63 7.44
CA ALA A 169 11.07 3.46 7.88
C ALA A 169 11.47 4.92 8.20
N ARG A 170 12.77 5.20 8.40
CA ARG A 170 13.28 6.55 8.73
C ARG A 170 13.46 7.49 7.52
N GLY A 171 13.17 7.02 6.30
CA GLY A 171 13.25 7.87 5.10
C GLY A 171 12.14 8.93 5.00
N ALA A 172 11.16 8.92 5.90
CA ALA A 172 10.01 9.85 5.90
C ALA A 172 10.30 11.21 6.59
N ASP A 173 11.39 11.34 7.35
CA ASP A 173 11.72 12.58 8.09
C ASP A 173 12.44 13.64 7.24
N ARG A 174 12.46 13.50 5.91
CA ARG A 174 13.10 14.50 5.01
C ARG A 174 12.17 15.67 4.64
N PHE A 175 10.95 15.73 5.19
CA PHE A 175 9.97 16.76 4.89
C PHE A 175 9.23 17.31 6.13
N LEU A 176 9.93 17.40 7.27
CA LEU A 176 9.56 18.27 8.39
C LEU A 176 10.74 19.15 8.77
#